data_AF-A0A816DK68-F1
#
_entry.id   AF-A0A816DK68-F1
#
_cell.length_a   1.000
_cell.length_b   1.000
_cell.length_c   1.000
_cell.angle_alpha   90.00
_cell.angle_beta   90.00
_cell.angle_gamma   90.00
#
_symmetry.space_group_name_H-M   'P 1'
#
loop_
_entity.id
_entity.type
_entity.pdbx_description
1 polymer ?
#
loop_
_entity_poly.entity_id
_entity_poly.type
_entity_poly.pdbx_seq_one_letter_code
_entity_poly.pdbx_strand_id
1 'polypeptide(L)' 'MIVIIIIGPISFGSVDLELDSVILINEKYSGSEQSFQKWIIRRQVDQQPEIVYRFSSIFSLRSRQITCILSKRNLGVSL' A
#
# COMPACT_ATOMS: atom_id res chain seq x y z
N MET A 1 -18.42 -9.31 -11.84
CA MET A 1 -17.08 -9.94 -11.97
C MET A 1 -16.06 -8.83 -11.88
N ILE A 2 -15.30 -8.73 -10.79
CA ILE A 2 -14.22 -7.74 -10.65
C ILE A 2 -12.94 -8.42 -11.14
N VAL A 3 -12.35 -7.86 -12.19
CA VAL A 3 -11.06 -8.33 -12.72
C VAL A 3 -9.97 -7.49 -12.06
N ILE A 4 -9.19 -8.10 -11.18
CA ILE A 4 -8.01 -7.46 -10.57
C ILE A 4 -6.80 -7.84 -11.42
N ILE A 5 -6.33 -6.91 -12.25
CA ILE A 5 -5.08 -7.06 -12.98
C ILE A 5 -3.95 -6.61 -12.06
N ILE A 6 -3.14 -7.55 -11.57
CA ILE A 6 -1.93 -7.23 -10.81
C ILE A 6 -0.84 -6.87 -11.83
N ILE A 7 -0.68 -5.57 -12.10
CA ILE A 7 0.39 -5.07 -12.96
C ILE A 7 1.64 -4.89 -12.08
N GLY A 8 2.41 -5.97 -11.94
CA GLY A 8 3.74 -5.92 -11.33
C GLY A 8 3.91 -6.75 -10.04
N PRO A 9 5.04 -6.56 -9.35
CA PRO A 9 5.45 -7.38 -8.21
C PRO A 9 4.80 -6.98 -6.88
N ILE A 10 4.10 -5.86 -6.81
CA ILE A 10 3.46 -5.35 -5.59
C ILE A 10 1.96 -5.59 -5.64
N SER A 11 1.41 -6.20 -4.59
CA SER A 11 -0.02 -6.43 -4.42
C SER A 11 -0.56 -5.72 -3.19
N PHE A 12 -1.87 -5.49 -3.18
CA PHE A 12 -2.62 -5.09 -1.99
C PHE A 12 -3.02 -6.33 -1.21
N GLY A 13 -2.42 -6.53 -0.03
CA GLY A 13 -2.76 -7.64 0.85
C GLY A 13 -4.08 -7.43 1.60
N SER A 14 -4.29 -6.21 2.10
CA SER A 14 -5.52 -5.78 2.76
C SER A 14 -5.68 -4.27 2.63
N VAL A 15 -6.93 -3.81 2.58
CA VAL A 15 -7.31 -2.39 2.59
C VAL A 15 -8.42 -2.22 3.62
N ASP A 16 -8.16 -1.43 4.64
CA ASP A 16 -9.13 -1.06 5.67
C ASP A 16 -9.55 0.40 5.46
N LEU A 17 -10.82 0.60 5.11
CA LEU A 17 -11.38 1.92 4.83
C LEU A 17 -11.77 2.69 6.09
N GLU A 18 -11.98 1.99 7.22
CA GLU A 18 -12.34 2.60 8.51
C GLU A 18 -11.09 3.12 9.21
N LEU A 19 -10.04 2.30 9.23
CA LEU A 19 -8.74 2.63 9.83
C LEU A 19 -7.81 3.38 8.87
N ASP A 20 -8.24 3.61 7.63
CA ASP A 20 -7.42 4.18 6.55
C ASP A 20 -6.03 3.52 6.52
N SER A 21 -6.03 2.19 6.47
CA SER A 21 -4.81 1.38 6.45
C SER A 21 -4.72 0.53 5.20
N VAL A 22 -3.49 0.32 4.75
CA VAL A 22 -3.21 -0.53 3.59
C VAL A 22 -1.98 -1.37 3.84
N ILE A 23 -2.12 -2.66 3.54
CA ILE A 23 -1.03 -3.62 3.55
C ILE A 23 -0.58 -3.85 2.11
N LEU A 24 0.70 -3.63 1.87
CA LEU A 24 1.35 -3.94 0.60
C LEU A 24 2.29 -5.12 0.77
N ILE A 25 2.31 -5.99 -0.25
CA ILE A 25 3.14 -7.19 -0.28
C ILE A 25 4.00 -7.12 -1.54
N ASN A 26 5.31 -7.31 -1.39
CA ASN A 26 6.15 -7.62 -2.54
C ASN A 26 6.09 -9.14 -2.75
N GLU A 27 5.40 -9.54 -3.81
CA GLU A 27 5.06 -10.94 -4.06
C GLU A 27 6.29 -11.83 -4.28
N LYS A 28 6.14 -13.11 -3.94
CA LYS A 28 7.21 -14.11 -4.04
C LYS A 28 7.80 -14.22 -5.46
N TYR A 29 6.98 -14.03 -6.49
CA TYR A 29 7.41 -14.17 -7.88
C TYR A 29 8.28 -13.00 -8.36
N SER A 30 8.40 -11.90 -7.60
CA SER A 30 9.23 -10.77 -8.00
C SER A 30 10.72 -11.11 -8.02
N GLY A 31 11.16 -12.06 -7.16
CA GLY A 31 12.57 -12.44 -6.99
C GLY A 31 13.51 -11.30 -6.59
N SER A 32 12.99 -10.08 -6.40
CA SER A 32 13.76 -8.84 -6.36
C SER A 32 13.21 -7.88 -5.31
N GLU A 33 14.10 -7.01 -4.81
CA GLU A 33 13.68 -5.85 -4.05
C GLU A 33 13.00 -4.84 -4.97
N GLN A 34 11.92 -4.25 -4.48
CA GLN A 34 11.15 -3.25 -5.21
C GLN A 34 11.32 -1.90 -4.56
N SER A 35 11.90 -0.96 -5.32
CA SER A 35 11.99 0.43 -4.90
C SER A 35 10.67 1.14 -5.14
N PHE A 36 10.20 1.86 -4.11
CA PHE A 36 8.99 2.67 -4.17
C PHE A 36 9.33 4.13 -4.50
N GLN A 37 10.52 4.40 -5.04
CA GLN A 37 10.89 5.74 -5.48
C GLN A 37 9.86 6.25 -6.50
N LYS A 38 9.22 7.39 -6.18
CA LYS A 38 8.13 8.02 -6.97
C LYS A 38 6.80 7.26 -6.98
N TRP A 39 6.64 6.19 -6.21
CA TRP A 39 5.36 5.53 -6.07
C TRP A 39 4.38 6.38 -5.27
N ILE A 40 3.11 6.26 -5.64
CA ILE A 40 2.00 6.92 -4.97
C ILE A 40 0.89 5.90 -4.71
N ILE A 41 0.23 6.04 -3.56
CA ILE A 41 -1.04 5.36 -3.28
C ILE A 41 -2.13 6.40 -3.37
N ARG A 42 -3.17 6.08 -4.13
CA ARG A 42 -4.37 6.89 -4.28
C ARG A 42 -5.53 6.13 -3.67
N ARG A 43 -6.14 6.70 -2.64
CA ARG A 43 -7.37 6.19 -2.01
C ARG A 43 -8.51 7.11 -2.42
N GLN A 44 -9.49 6.54 -3.11
CA GLN A 44 -10.72 7.23 -3.48
C GLN A 44 -11.89 6.35 -3.05
N VAL A 45 -12.79 6.92 -2.25
CA VAL A 45 -13.99 6.25 -1.74
C VAL A 45 -15.19 7.09 -2.16
N ASP A 46 -15.96 6.59 -3.12
CA ASP A 46 -17.14 7.25 -3.68
C ASP A 46 -16.90 8.74 -4.01
N GLN A 47 -17.65 9.63 -3.35
CA GLN A 47 -17.59 11.08 -3.50
C GLN A 47 -16.64 11.77 -2.52
N GLN A 48 -15.94 11.01 -1.67
CA GLN A 48 -14.96 11.58 -0.75
C GLN A 48 -13.75 12.14 -1.51
N PRO A 49 -13.10 13.20 -0.99
CA PRO A 49 -11.85 13.68 -1.54
C PRO A 49 -10.80 12.57 -1.64
N GLU A 50 -10.08 12.52 -2.76
CA GLU A 50 -8.97 11.60 -2.94
C GLU A 50 -7.86 11.88 -1.92
N ILE A 51 -7.35 10.81 -1.30
CA ILE A 51 -6.16 10.86 -0.46
C ILE A 51 -4.99 10.31 -1.26
N VAL A 52 -3.92 11.10 -1.37
CA VAL A 52 -2.69 10.71 -2.08
C VAL A 52 -1.52 10.62 -1.09
N TYR A 53 -0.99 9.41 -0.92
CA TYR A 53 0.23 9.17 -0.17
C TYR A 53 1.40 9.00 -1.14
N ARG A 54 2.52 9.68 -0.89
CA ARG A 54 3.75 9.55 -1.68
C ARG A 54 4.83 8.90 -0.83
N PHE A 55 5.47 7.86 -1.36
CA PHE A 55 6.58 7.21 -0.67
C PHE A 55 7.83 8.10 -0.65
N SER A 56 8.64 7.92 0.39
CA SER A 56 10.00 8.46 0.44
C SER A 56 10.87 7.83 -0.65
N SER A 57 11.82 8.59 -1.18
CA SER A 57 12.73 8.14 -2.26
C SER A 57 13.61 6.96 -1.89
N ILE A 58 13.77 6.67 -0.60
CA ILE A 58 14.62 5.60 -0.07
C ILE A 58 13.85 4.35 0.36
N PHE A 59 12.52 4.34 0.22
CA PHE A 59 11.72 3.19 0.65
C PHE A 59 11.79 2.07 -0.38
N SER A 60 12.13 0.87 0.09
CA SER A 60 12.16 -0.36 -0.70
C SER A 60 11.56 -1.51 0.08
N LEU A 61 10.94 -2.46 -0.61
CA LEU A 61 10.36 -3.66 -0.03
C LEU A 61 11.04 -4.88 -0.63
N ARG A 62 11.69 -5.72 0.17
CA ARG A 62 12.33 -6.95 -0.31
C ARG A 62 11.28 -7.97 -0.73
N SER A 63 11.67 -8.97 -1.53
CA SER A 63 10.76 -10.06 -1.90
C SER A 63 10.17 -10.72 -0.65
N ARG A 64 8.84 -10.96 -0.69
CA ARG A 64 8.00 -11.51 0.39
C ARG A 64 7.83 -10.61 1.61
N GLN A 65 8.41 -9.41 1.61
CA GLN A 65 8.16 -8.48 2.70
C GLN A 65 6.79 -7.84 2.56
N ILE A 66 6.26 -7.50 3.73
CA ILE A 66 4.98 -6.86 3.91
C ILE A 66 5.26 -5.52 4.58
N THR A 67 4.60 -4.46 4.11
CA THR A 67 4.58 -3.17 4.78
C THR A 67 3.15 -2.75 5.03
N CYS A 68 2.93 -2.07 6.14
CA CYS A 68 1.64 -1.49 6.50
C CYS A 68 1.77 0.02 6.53
N ILE A 69 0.82 0.70 5.88
CA ILE A 69 0.71 2.15 5.89
C ILE A 69 -0.52 2.49 6.70
N LEU A 70 -0.31 3.30 7.73
CA LEU A 70 -1.34 3.68 8.69
C LEU A 70 -1.61 5.19 8.59
N SER A 71 -2.89 5.56 8.69
CA SER A 71 -3.28 6.95 8.89
C SER A 71 -2.83 7.46 10.26
N LYS A 72 -2.32 8.69 10.31
CA LYS A 72 -1.92 9.36 11.56
C LYS A 72 -3.05 9.46 12.58
N ARG A 73 -4.30 9.49 12.12
CA ARG A 73 -5.49 9.56 12.99
C ARG A 73 -5.59 8.35 13.93
N ASN A 74 -5.03 7.21 13.52
CA ASN A 74 -5.14 5.95 14.23
C ASN A 74 -3.85 5.54 14.98
N LEU A 75 -2.81 6.39 14.99
CA LEU A 75 -1.59 6.14 15.78
C LEU A 75 -1.81 6.26 17.30
N GLY A 76 -2.97 6.78 17.74
CA GLY A 76 -3.34 6.93 19.15
C GLY A 76 -4.20 5.79 19.72
N VAL A 77 -4.64 4.85 18.88
CA VAL A 77 -5.35 3.65 19.33
C VAL A 77 -4.28 2.57 19.53
N SER A 78 -3.60 2.62 20.68
CA SER A 78 -2.76 1.49 21.10
C SER A 78 -3.67 0.26 21.25
N LEU A 79 -3.29 -0.82 20.59
CA LEU A 79 -3.72 -2.18 20.95
C LEU A 79 -3.19 -2.54 22.34
#